data_AF-A0A2G8SP53-F1
#
_entry.id   AF-A0A2G8SP53-F1
#
_cell.length_a   1.000
_cell.length_b   1.000
_cell.length_c   1.000
_cell.angle_alpha   90.00
_cell.angle_beta   90.00
_cell.angle_gamma   90.00
#
_symmetry.space_group_name_H-M   'P 1'
#
loop_
_entity.id
_entity.type
_entity.pdbx_description
1 polymer ?
#
loop_
_entity_poly.entity_id
_entity_poly.type
_entity_poly.pdbx_seq_one_letter_code
_entity_poly.pdbx_strand_id
1 'polypeptide(L)'
;MLTRPRPRQARPDVDPIHIPATAQTSPTFDVGQHVGVQLRQYIWVPGTIVEAEYNTQYGCVLYTIQYVAANGCRLKERFLPKDVRDYE
;
A
#
# COMPACT_ATOMS: atom_id res chain seq x y z
N MET A 1 19.26 -60.92 -4.62
CA MET A 1 19.24 -59.59 -5.28
C MET A 1 18.01 -58.84 -4.81
N LEU A 2 18.21 -57.60 -4.35
CA LEU A 2 17.22 -56.69 -3.77
C LEU A 2 16.21 -56.18 -4.80
N THR A 3 14.94 -55.99 -4.43
CA THR A 3 14.28 -54.67 -4.58
C THR A 3 13.03 -54.51 -3.70
N ARG A 4 12.89 -53.29 -3.17
CA ARG A 4 12.11 -52.84 -2.01
C ARG A 4 10.61 -52.60 -2.30
N PRO A 5 9.72 -52.64 -1.29
CA PRO A 5 8.37 -52.06 -1.42
C PRO A 5 8.45 -50.51 -1.42
N ARG A 6 7.70 -49.84 -2.30
CA ARG A 6 7.59 -48.37 -2.26
C ARG A 6 6.55 -47.92 -1.23
N PRO A 7 6.81 -46.86 -0.45
CA PRO A 7 5.88 -46.35 0.53
C PRO A 7 4.77 -45.49 -0.11
N ARG A 8 3.62 -45.52 0.55
CA ARG A 8 2.41 -44.72 0.32
C ARG A 8 2.76 -43.24 0.46
N GLN A 9 2.78 -42.50 -0.65
CA GLN A 9 2.98 -41.05 -0.62
C GLN A 9 1.60 -40.38 -0.53
N ALA A 10 1.14 -40.15 0.70
CA ALA A 10 0.15 -39.11 0.97
C ALA A 10 0.84 -37.78 0.65
N ARG A 11 0.49 -37.15 -0.48
CA ARG A 11 0.75 -35.73 -0.65
C ARG A 11 -0.33 -35.01 0.16
N PRO A 12 0.02 -34.17 1.15
CA PRO A 12 -0.93 -33.17 1.59
C PRO A 12 -1.18 -32.27 0.37
N ASP A 13 -2.45 -32.14 0.00
CA ASP A 13 -2.95 -31.02 -0.80
C ASP A 13 -2.54 -29.77 -0.02
N VAL A 14 -1.41 -29.18 -0.40
CA VAL A 14 -1.05 -27.86 0.09
C VAL A 14 -1.98 -26.94 -0.69
N ASP A 15 -3.09 -26.57 -0.05
CA ASP A 15 -3.94 -25.47 -0.46
C ASP A 15 -3.02 -24.35 -0.97
N PRO A 16 -3.19 -23.86 -2.21
CA PRO A 16 -2.41 -22.72 -2.66
C PRO A 16 -2.72 -21.59 -1.70
N ILE A 17 -1.73 -21.26 -0.85
CA ILE A 17 -1.73 -20.13 0.05
C ILE A 17 -2.28 -18.96 -0.77
N HIS A 18 -3.46 -18.49 -0.39
CA HIS A 18 -4.04 -17.27 -0.92
C HIS A 18 -3.05 -16.16 -0.62
N ILE A 19 -2.15 -15.88 -1.56
CA ILE A 19 -1.21 -14.76 -1.47
C ILE A 19 -2.10 -13.53 -1.51
N PRO A 20 -2.29 -12.77 -0.42
CA PRO A 20 -3.04 -11.53 -0.50
C PRO A 20 -2.30 -10.65 -1.51
N ALA A 21 -3.07 -10.01 -2.39
CA ALA A 21 -2.59 -9.15 -3.47
C ALA A 21 -1.33 -8.38 -3.04
N THR A 22 -0.23 -8.67 -3.72
CA THR A 22 1.11 -8.05 -3.63
C THR A 22 1.18 -6.85 -2.68
N ALA A 23 1.71 -7.05 -1.47
CA ALA A 23 2.01 -5.95 -0.56
C ALA A 23 2.83 -4.89 -1.31
N GLN A 24 2.33 -3.66 -1.36
CA GLN A 24 3.03 -2.58 -2.04
C GLN A 24 4.17 -2.12 -1.12
N THR A 25 5.36 -2.65 -1.35
CA THR A 25 6.57 -2.35 -0.57
C THR A 25 7.30 -1.12 -1.09
N SER A 26 7.10 -0.76 -2.35
CA SER A 26 7.69 0.42 -2.99
C SER A 26 6.70 1.58 -3.08
N PRO A 27 7.12 2.83 -2.77
CA PRO A 27 6.28 4.00 -2.99
C PRO A 27 5.97 4.16 -4.48
N THR A 28 4.71 4.48 -4.79
CA THR A 28 4.26 4.91 -6.14
C THR A 28 4.64 6.37 -6.39
N PHE A 29 4.68 7.17 -5.33
CA PHE A 29 4.92 8.60 -5.39
C PHE A 29 6.13 8.98 -4.56
N ASP A 30 6.90 9.95 -5.04
CA ASP A 30 8.15 10.37 -4.41
C ASP A 30 7.94 11.49 -3.38
N VAL A 31 8.83 11.57 -2.40
CA VAL A 31 8.88 12.70 -1.47
C VAL A 31 9.19 13.99 -2.24
N GLY A 32 8.38 15.02 -2.04
CA GLY A 32 8.41 16.28 -2.77
C GLY A 32 7.46 16.33 -3.96
N GLN A 33 6.84 15.22 -4.37
CA GLN A 33 5.88 15.20 -5.47
C GLN A 33 4.58 15.93 -5.08
N HIS A 34 4.03 16.69 -6.04
CA HIS A 34 2.70 17.28 -5.95
C HIS A 34 1.65 16.24 -6.33
N VAL A 35 0.65 16.05 -5.45
CA VAL A 35 -0.36 15.00 -5.56
C VAL A 35 -1.74 15.53 -5.17
N GLY A 36 -2.79 14.87 -5.64
CA GLY A 36 -4.15 15.07 -5.15
C GLY A 36 -4.44 14.11 -4.00
N VAL A 37 -4.99 14.63 -2.90
CA VAL A 37 -5.38 13.84 -1.73
C VAL A 37 -6.89 13.90 -1.48
N GLN A 38 -7.51 12.76 -1.20
CA GLN A 38 -8.95 12.67 -0.95
C GLN A 38 -9.28 12.91 0.54
N LEU A 39 -9.92 14.04 0.85
CA LEU A 39 -10.34 14.35 2.23
C LEU A 39 -11.77 13.87 2.54
N ARG A 40 -12.61 13.81 1.51
CA ARG A 40 -13.99 13.30 1.57
C ARG A 40 -14.32 12.63 0.24
N GLN A 41 -15.41 11.88 0.21
CA GLN A 41 -15.89 11.26 -1.02
C GLN A 41 -15.99 12.30 -2.15
N TYR A 42 -15.25 12.05 -3.23
CA TYR A 42 -15.16 12.91 -4.42
C TYR A 42 -14.52 14.30 -4.23
N ILE A 43 -14.00 14.63 -3.03
CA ILE A 43 -13.28 15.89 -2.79
C ILE A 43 -11.78 15.63 -2.74
N TRP A 44 -11.08 16.11 -3.76
CA TRP A 44 -9.63 16.02 -3.90
C TRP A 44 -9.00 17.39 -3.71
N VAL A 45 -7.97 17.45 -2.88
CA VAL A 45 -7.25 18.69 -2.54
C VAL A 45 -5.78 18.55 -2.97
N PRO A 46 -5.14 19.59 -3.53
CA PRO A 46 -3.71 19.56 -3.78
C PRO A 46 -2.89 19.43 -2.48
N GLY A 47 -1.86 18.60 -2.51
CA GLY A 47 -0.88 18.47 -1.45
C GLY A 47 0.50 18.11 -1.99
N THR A 48 1.47 18.06 -1.08
CA THR A 48 2.84 17.65 -1.35
C THR A 48 3.21 16.51 -0.41
N ILE A 49 3.81 15.45 -0.95
CA ILE A 49 4.32 14.34 -0.15
C ILE A 49 5.55 14.82 0.61
N VAL A 50 5.53 14.66 1.92
CA VAL A 50 6.65 15.02 2.79
C VAL A 50 7.33 13.79 3.40
N GLU A 51 6.69 12.63 3.34
CA GLU A 51 7.23 11.37 3.83
C GLU A 51 6.49 10.19 3.18
N ALA A 52 7.19 9.08 2.96
CA ALA A 52 6.63 7.82 2.51
C ALA A 52 7.22 6.70 3.37
N GLU A 53 6.36 5.95 4.06
CA GLU A 53 6.77 4.92 5.03
C GLU A 53 5.97 3.63 4.81
N TYR A 54 6.64 2.48 4.75
CA TYR A 54 5.94 1.20 4.71
C TYR A 54 5.31 0.86 6.06
N ASN A 55 4.00 0.66 6.08
CA ASN A 55 3.26 0.27 7.27
C ASN A 55 2.92 -1.23 7.23
N THR A 56 3.49 -1.98 8.17
CA THR A 56 3.32 -3.44 8.28
C THR A 56 1.89 -3.87 8.62
N GLN A 57 1.13 -3.04 9.35
CA GLN A 57 -0.26 -3.34 9.71
C GLN A 57 -1.18 -3.30 8.49
N TYR A 58 -0.94 -2.37 7.56
CA TYR A 58 -1.74 -2.23 6.34
C TYR A 58 -1.13 -2.91 5.11
N GLY A 59 0.11 -3.38 5.20
CA GLY A 59 0.80 -4.03 4.08
C GLY A 59 1.07 -3.11 2.88
N CYS A 60 1.17 -1.80 3.12
CA CYS A 60 1.35 -0.79 2.08
C CYS A 60 2.16 0.42 2.56
N VAL A 61 2.65 1.22 1.61
CA VAL A 61 3.27 2.52 1.90
C VAL A 61 2.20 3.55 2.26
N LEU A 62 2.33 4.19 3.40
CA LEU A 62 1.57 5.38 3.77
C LEU A 62 2.31 6.63 3.35
N TYR A 63 1.58 7.63 2.89
CA TYR A 63 2.12 8.93 2.53
C TYR A 63 1.73 9.95 3.57
N THR A 64 2.71 10.61 4.18
CA THR A 64 2.43 11.83 4.93
C THR A 64 2.40 12.99 3.94
N ILE A 65 1.25 13.68 3.86
CA ILE A 65 0.99 14.73 2.87
C ILE A 65 0.71 16.03 3.61
N GLN A 66 1.37 17.10 3.17
CA GLN A 66 1.07 18.47 3.58
C GLN A 66 0.10 19.11 2.59
N TYR A 67 -1.01 19.67 3.08
CA TYR A 67 -2.03 20.33 2.25
C TYR A 67 -2.66 21.53 2.97
N VAL A 68 -3.40 22.36 2.24
CA VAL A 68 -4.16 23.49 2.79
C VAL A 68 -5.62 23.11 2.90
N ALA A 69 -6.15 23.08 4.13
CA ALA A 69 -7.55 22.80 4.40
C ALA A 69 -8.45 23.99 4.01
N ALA A 70 -9.75 23.76 3.94
CA ALA A 70 -10.73 24.78 3.56
C ALA A 70 -10.76 26.02 4.48
N ASN A 71 -10.30 25.87 5.72
CA ASN A 71 -10.15 26.97 6.68
C ASN A 71 -8.83 27.76 6.52
N GLY A 72 -8.03 27.44 5.50
CA GLY A 72 -6.72 28.07 5.24
C GLY A 72 -5.57 27.51 6.07
N CYS A 73 -5.81 26.57 6.99
CA CYS A 73 -4.75 25.95 7.79
C CYS A 73 -3.92 24.98 6.94
N ARG A 74 -2.60 25.00 7.17
CA ARG A 74 -1.71 23.95 6.66
C ARG A 74 -1.77 22.75 7.59
N LEU A 75 -2.22 21.62 7.07
CA LEU A 75 -2.28 20.35 7.79
C LEU A 75 -1.25 19.38 7.23
N LYS A 76 -0.86 18.40 8.05
CA LYS A 76 0.05 17.31 7.71
C LYS A 76 -0.55 16.01 8.26
N GLU A 77 -0.99 15.14 7.37
CA GLU A 77 -1.73 13.92 7.72
C GLU A 77 -1.26 12.73 6.88
N ARG A 78 -1.60 11.51 7.33
CA ARG A 78 -1.21 10.25 6.68
C ARG A 78 -2.36 9.69 5.85
N PHE A 79 -2.05 9.28 4.62
CA PHE A 79 -3.01 8.77 3.65
C PHE A 79 -2.59 7.40 3.11
N LEU A 80 -3.58 6.56 2.79
CA LEU A 80 -3.37 5.30 2.09
C LEU A 80 -3.13 5.59 0.59
N PRO A 81 -2.44 4.70 -0.14
CA PRO A 81 -2.20 4.89 -1.57
C PRO A 81 -3.46 5.15 -2.40
N LYS A 82 -4.58 4.51 -2.05
CA LYS A 82 -5.87 4.69 -2.73
C LYS A 82 -6.48 6.10 -2.60
N ASP A 83 -6.06 6.84 -1.57
CA ASP A 83 -6.54 8.19 -1.28
C ASP A 83 -5.61 9.26 -1.89
N VAL A 84 -4.62 8.84 -2.67
CA VAL A 84 -3.60 9.68 -3.31
C VAL A 84 -3.61 9.43 -4.82
N ARG A 85 -3.51 10.48 -5.61
CA ARG A 85 -3.43 10.41 -7.08
C ARG A 85 -2.45 11.45 -7.62
N ASP A 86 -2.03 11.27 -8.86
CA ASP A 86 -1.31 12.31 -9.58
C ASP A 86 -2.13 13.61 -9.66
N TYR A 87 -1.42 14.74 -9.54
CA TYR A 87 -1.99 16.07 -9.69
C TYR A 87 -1.55 16.63 -11.04
N GLU A 88 -2.48 16.70 -11.99
CA GLU A 88 -2.26 17.34 -13.30
C GLU A 88 -2.25 18.87 -13.20
#